data_AF-A0A6B8MDG4-F1
#
_entry.id   AF-A0A6B8MDG4-F1
#
_cell.length_a   1.000
_cell.length_b   1.000
_cell.length_c   1.000
_cell.angle_alpha   90.00
_cell.angle_beta   90.00
_cell.angle_gamma   90.00
#
_symmetry.space_group_name_H-M   'P 1'
#
loop_
_entity.id
_entity.type
_entity.pdbx_description
1 polymer ?
#
loop_
_entity_poly.entity_id
_entity_poly.type
_entity_poly.pdbx_seq_one_letter_code
_entity_poly.pdbx_strand_id
1 'polypeptide(L)'
;MVPTNKLFKSLLDLPGAAEWFGAVEPAWLSLDPRSLEALRKEPSNRPGALRISPDLTEADAGMSPVLRNAIVLLDAASKGDGLKLTATGNLARVVVDDMRDRFEWPGYEKASTLGLYKVVNEPDFMPLHFIRVTAAHAGLLRRRKGVLTTTPAARELLSQQRFGPLQAILFHTALWRLDLSYFGRGLLGSWPQGDIGIVLWSLAVAAWDWQTPERLSRLCAVPTAEVVEPGIWDRGSLAFEARVLQPLFWFGLLERSAEKSQTHEWVETHLYRKTPLFDRFLKFDVEFTTCSGAGSA
;
A
#
# COMPACT_ATOMS: atom_id res chain seq x y z
N MET A 1 -19.73 6.42 -27.30
CA MET A 1 -19.34 7.67 -26.60
C MET A 1 -20.10 7.90 -25.27
N VAL A 2 -20.34 6.90 -24.40
CA VAL A 2 -21.37 7.05 -23.34
C VAL A 2 -21.09 6.40 -21.96
N PRO A 3 -20.35 5.29 -21.80
CA PRO A 3 -20.31 4.59 -20.50
C PRO A 3 -19.67 5.40 -19.36
N THR A 4 -18.51 6.00 -19.60
CA THR A 4 -17.71 6.62 -18.53
C THR A 4 -18.28 7.96 -18.07
N ASN A 5 -18.90 8.71 -18.99
CA ASN A 5 -19.63 9.94 -18.66
C ASN A 5 -20.94 9.63 -17.89
N LYS A 6 -21.62 8.50 -18.18
CA LYS A 6 -22.75 8.03 -17.37
C LYS A 6 -22.31 7.58 -15.97
N LEU A 7 -21.19 6.85 -15.86
CA LEU A 7 -20.63 6.44 -14.57
C LEU A 7 -20.29 7.66 -13.71
N PHE A 8 -19.58 8.65 -14.27
CA PHE A 8 -19.26 9.86 -13.54
C PHE A 8 -20.51 10.63 -13.11
N LYS A 9 -21.49 10.79 -14.00
CA LYS A 9 -22.79 11.40 -13.64
C LYS A 9 -23.47 10.66 -12.50
N SER A 10 -23.52 9.32 -12.55
CA SER A 10 -24.13 8.53 -11.46
C SER A 10 -23.40 8.67 -10.12
N LEU A 11 -22.10 8.93 -10.13
CA LEU A 11 -21.34 9.21 -8.92
C LEU A 11 -21.56 10.63 -8.42
N LEU A 12 -21.71 11.61 -9.32
CA LEU A 12 -22.08 12.98 -8.96
C LEU A 12 -23.51 13.06 -8.40
N ASP A 13 -24.38 12.11 -8.72
CA ASP A 13 -25.72 11.98 -8.13
C ASP A 13 -25.67 11.54 -6.65
N LEU A 14 -24.51 11.06 -6.16
CA LEU A 14 -24.33 10.79 -4.72
C LEU A 14 -24.34 12.12 -3.94
N PRO A 15 -25.13 12.23 -2.86
CA PRO A 15 -25.11 13.41 -2.01
C PRO A 15 -23.70 13.69 -1.47
N GLY A 16 -23.19 14.91 -1.69
CA GLY A 16 -21.85 15.31 -1.27
C GLY A 16 -20.73 14.99 -2.27
N ALA A 17 -20.96 14.21 -3.33
CA ALA A 17 -19.89 13.85 -4.26
C ALA A 17 -19.34 15.02 -5.06
N ALA A 18 -20.17 15.98 -5.49
CA ALA A 18 -19.70 17.18 -6.19
C ALA A 18 -18.77 18.03 -5.30
N GLU A 19 -19.11 18.17 -4.01
CA GLU A 19 -18.26 18.85 -3.02
C GLU A 19 -16.97 18.05 -2.78
N TRP A 20 -17.09 16.72 -2.62
CA TRP A 20 -15.95 15.85 -2.42
C TRP A 20 -14.98 15.89 -3.60
N PHE A 21 -15.42 15.77 -4.85
CA PHE A 21 -14.53 15.90 -6.01
C PHE A 21 -14.00 17.32 -6.18
N GLY A 22 -14.78 18.34 -5.82
CA GLY A 22 -14.45 19.73 -6.05
C GLY A 22 -14.18 19.98 -7.54
N ALA A 23 -13.01 20.52 -7.88
CA ALA A 23 -12.58 20.77 -9.25
C ALA A 23 -11.74 19.62 -9.86
N VAL A 24 -11.69 18.46 -9.21
CA VAL A 24 -10.86 17.32 -9.64
C VAL A 24 -11.67 16.38 -10.52
N GLU A 25 -11.17 16.12 -11.73
CA GLU A 25 -11.65 15.03 -12.56
C GLU A 25 -10.81 13.75 -12.30
N PRO A 26 -11.42 12.63 -11.88
CA PRO A 26 -10.68 11.41 -11.58
C PRO A 26 -9.97 10.81 -12.79
N ALA A 27 -8.74 10.34 -12.60
CA ALA A 27 -7.91 9.80 -13.70
C ALA A 27 -8.56 8.57 -14.37
N TRP A 28 -9.21 7.72 -13.56
CA TRP A 28 -9.82 6.47 -14.01
C TRP A 28 -11.03 6.67 -14.92
N LEU A 29 -11.53 7.91 -15.09
CA LEU A 29 -12.55 8.22 -16.11
C LEU A 29 -12.03 8.17 -17.55
N SER A 30 -10.71 8.20 -17.75
CA SER A 30 -10.14 8.03 -19.09
C SER A 30 -10.10 6.58 -19.55
N LEU A 31 -10.18 5.61 -18.62
CA LEU A 31 -10.18 4.19 -18.93
C LEU A 31 -11.47 3.78 -19.65
N ASP A 32 -11.35 2.82 -20.56
CA ASP A 32 -12.53 2.15 -21.07
C ASP A 32 -13.14 1.23 -19.98
N PRO A 33 -14.46 0.93 -20.02
CA PRO A 33 -15.12 0.13 -18.99
C PRO A 33 -14.54 -1.29 -18.81
N ARG A 34 -14.00 -1.91 -19.87
CA ARG A 34 -13.40 -3.25 -19.78
C ARG A 34 -12.08 -3.19 -19.02
N SER A 35 -11.26 -2.16 -19.26
CA SER A 35 -10.03 -1.95 -18.48
C SER A 35 -10.32 -1.65 -17.02
N LEU A 36 -11.35 -0.84 -16.74
CA LEU A 36 -11.77 -0.56 -15.36
C LEU A 36 -12.11 -1.86 -14.61
N GLU A 37 -12.91 -2.73 -15.23
CA GLU A 37 -13.28 -4.02 -14.63
C GLU A 37 -12.11 -5.00 -14.56
N ALA A 38 -11.22 -4.99 -15.57
CA ALA A 38 -10.03 -5.82 -15.56
C ALA A 38 -9.06 -5.44 -14.42
N LEU A 39 -8.95 -4.16 -14.08
CA LEU A 39 -8.12 -3.66 -12.98
C LEU A 39 -8.66 -4.01 -11.59
N ARG A 40 -9.94 -4.39 -11.44
CA ARG A 40 -10.46 -4.91 -10.16
C ARG A 40 -10.00 -6.32 -9.85
N LYS A 41 -9.50 -7.06 -10.84
CA LYS A 41 -9.05 -8.44 -10.65
C LYS A 41 -7.70 -8.48 -9.96
N GLU A 42 -7.54 -9.41 -9.00
CA GLU A 42 -6.24 -9.71 -8.39
C GLU A 42 -5.23 -10.07 -9.50
N PRO A 43 -4.04 -9.45 -9.52
CA PRO A 43 -3.04 -9.74 -10.52
C PRO A 43 -2.54 -11.18 -10.35
N SER A 44 -2.19 -11.82 -11.46
CA SER A 44 -1.69 -13.19 -11.45
C SER A 44 -0.41 -13.29 -12.29
N ASN A 45 0.18 -14.48 -12.34
CA ASN A 45 1.33 -14.75 -13.19
C ASN A 45 0.98 -14.77 -14.70
N ARG A 46 -0.30 -14.65 -15.07
CA ARG A 46 -0.75 -14.57 -16.46
C ARG A 46 -0.83 -13.11 -16.92
N PRO A 47 -0.72 -12.84 -18.24
CA PRO A 47 -1.02 -11.52 -18.78
C PRO A 47 -2.41 -11.02 -18.33
N GLY A 48 -2.49 -9.75 -17.97
CA GLY A 48 -3.69 -9.09 -17.47
C GLY A 48 -3.45 -7.59 -17.32
N ALA A 49 -4.51 -6.85 -16.97
CA ALA A 49 -4.49 -5.38 -16.95
C ALA A 49 -3.50 -4.77 -15.96
N LEU A 50 -3.15 -5.50 -14.89
CA LEU A 50 -2.10 -5.16 -13.95
C LEU A 50 -1.18 -6.36 -13.77
N ARG A 51 0.13 -6.13 -13.91
CA ARG A 51 1.18 -7.10 -13.61
C ARG A 51 2.20 -6.51 -12.64
N ILE A 52 2.66 -7.34 -11.72
CA ILE A 52 3.75 -7.03 -10.80
C ILE A 52 5.03 -7.65 -11.37
N SER A 53 5.99 -6.81 -11.72
CA SER A 53 7.29 -7.24 -12.21
C SER A 53 8.19 -7.64 -11.04
N PRO A 54 8.77 -8.86 -11.02
CA PRO A 54 9.75 -9.25 -10.03
C PRO A 54 11.16 -8.72 -10.35
N ASP A 55 11.32 -7.91 -11.39
CA ASP A 55 12.63 -7.44 -11.84
C ASP A 55 13.05 -6.20 -11.04
N LEU A 56 13.74 -6.44 -9.93
CA LEU A 56 14.35 -5.40 -9.09
C LEU A 56 15.87 -5.41 -9.23
N THR A 57 16.45 -4.21 -9.26
CA THR A 57 17.89 -4.04 -9.06
C THR A 57 18.24 -4.07 -7.57
N GLU A 58 19.51 -4.21 -7.23
CA GLU A 58 19.98 -4.10 -5.85
C GLU A 58 19.68 -2.72 -5.25
N ALA A 59 19.79 -1.66 -6.04
CA ALA A 59 19.43 -0.30 -5.63
C ALA A 59 17.93 -0.20 -5.27
N ASP A 60 17.06 -0.88 -6.02
CA ASP A 60 15.61 -0.89 -5.74
C ASP A 60 15.28 -1.58 -4.41
N ALA A 61 16.02 -2.64 -4.08
CA ALA A 61 15.88 -3.29 -2.79
C ALA A 61 16.23 -2.34 -1.63
N GLY A 62 17.20 -1.45 -1.84
CA GLY A 62 17.57 -0.40 -0.89
C GLY A 62 16.43 0.59 -0.60
N MET A 63 15.58 0.87 -1.59
CA MET A 63 14.49 1.84 -1.49
C MET A 63 13.24 1.31 -0.78
N SER A 64 13.16 0.01 -0.51
CA SER A 64 11.97 -0.64 0.08
C SER A 64 12.21 -1.02 1.54
N PRO A 65 11.78 -0.17 2.51
CA PRO A 65 11.75 -0.53 3.93
C PRO A 65 11.13 -1.91 4.19
N VAL A 66 10.04 -2.27 3.50
CA VAL A 66 9.41 -3.59 3.67
C VAL A 66 10.36 -4.70 3.29
N LEU A 67 10.98 -4.64 2.12
CA LEU A 67 11.86 -5.71 1.64
C LEU A 67 13.09 -5.87 2.54
N ARG A 68 13.78 -4.76 2.87
CA ARG A 68 14.97 -4.78 3.74
C ARG A 68 14.67 -5.45 5.07
N ASN A 69 13.63 -5.00 5.76
CA ASN A 69 13.29 -5.51 7.09
C ASN A 69 12.63 -6.91 7.03
N ALA A 70 11.96 -7.27 5.94
CA ALA A 70 11.52 -8.64 5.71
C ALA A 70 12.70 -9.61 5.58
N ILE A 71 13.77 -9.24 4.89
CA ILE A 71 15.00 -10.04 4.82
C ILE A 71 15.58 -10.23 6.22
N VAL A 72 15.68 -9.16 7.03
CA VAL A 72 16.14 -9.24 8.43
C VAL A 72 15.30 -10.23 9.25
N LEU A 73 13.97 -10.14 9.17
CA LEU A 73 13.06 -11.00 9.91
C LEU A 73 13.14 -12.47 9.46
N LEU A 74 13.12 -12.71 8.14
CA LEU A 74 13.15 -14.05 7.57
C LEU A 74 14.51 -14.74 7.80
N ASP A 75 15.61 -13.99 7.76
CA ASP A 75 16.94 -14.49 8.13
C ASP A 75 16.97 -14.87 9.62
N ALA A 76 16.48 -14.00 10.51
CA ALA A 76 16.42 -14.28 11.94
C ALA A 76 15.56 -15.52 12.25
N ALA A 77 14.42 -15.68 11.56
CA ALA A 77 13.54 -16.84 11.70
C ALA A 77 14.10 -18.12 11.05
N SER A 78 15.16 -18.03 10.24
CA SER A 78 15.82 -19.20 9.63
C SER A 78 16.91 -19.80 10.53
N LYS A 79 17.36 -19.06 11.53
CA LYS A 79 18.46 -19.39 12.43
C LYS A 79 17.97 -20.04 13.73
N GLY A 80 18.84 -20.86 14.34
CA GLY A 80 18.58 -21.51 15.62
C GLY A 80 17.24 -22.26 15.65
N ASP A 81 16.50 -22.10 16.76
CA ASP A 81 15.17 -22.67 16.94
C ASP A 81 14.04 -21.80 16.35
N GLY A 82 14.36 -20.69 15.66
CA GLY A 82 13.39 -19.71 15.17
C GLY A 82 12.98 -18.65 16.21
N LEU A 83 12.01 -17.82 15.85
CA LEU A 83 11.58 -16.68 16.66
C LEU A 83 10.53 -17.12 17.69
N LYS A 84 10.80 -16.89 18.98
CA LYS A 84 9.86 -17.25 20.06
C LYS A 84 8.55 -16.47 19.96
N LEU A 85 7.44 -17.18 20.16
CA LEU A 85 6.09 -16.61 20.22
C LEU A 85 5.53 -16.65 21.65
N THR A 86 4.63 -15.72 21.94
CA THR A 86 3.76 -15.76 23.11
C THR A 86 2.65 -16.81 22.94
N ALA A 87 1.92 -17.10 24.01
CA ALA A 87 0.74 -17.98 23.95
C ALA A 87 -0.31 -17.47 22.93
N THR A 88 -0.50 -16.14 22.86
CA THR A 88 -1.42 -15.47 21.93
C THR A 88 -0.91 -15.42 20.48
N GLY A 89 0.31 -15.87 20.21
CA GLY A 89 0.86 -15.97 18.85
C GLY A 89 1.60 -14.73 18.35
N ASN A 90 1.82 -13.72 19.20
CA ASN A 90 2.71 -12.60 18.90
C ASN A 90 4.18 -13.00 19.13
N LEU A 91 5.12 -12.26 18.56
CA LEU A 91 6.54 -12.37 18.87
C LEU A 91 6.77 -12.04 20.34
N ALA A 92 7.58 -12.88 20.99
CA ALA A 92 7.99 -12.65 22.36
C ALA A 92 8.78 -11.35 22.45
N ARG A 93 8.69 -10.67 23.59
CA ARG A 93 9.32 -9.35 23.81
C ARG A 93 10.81 -9.32 23.46
N VAL A 94 11.56 -10.36 23.85
CA VAL A 94 12.99 -10.46 23.52
C VAL A 94 13.26 -10.43 22.01
N VAL A 95 12.34 -10.97 21.19
CA VAL A 95 12.43 -10.89 19.73
C VAL A 95 12.05 -9.50 19.25
N VAL A 96 11.01 -8.89 19.84
CA VAL A 96 10.61 -7.51 19.50
C VAL A 96 11.75 -6.54 19.76
N ASP A 97 12.44 -6.66 20.89
CA ASP A 97 13.59 -5.83 21.24
C ASP A 97 14.76 -6.02 20.25
N ASP A 98 15.11 -7.27 19.88
CA ASP A 98 16.12 -7.54 18.84
C ASP A 98 15.74 -6.92 17.48
N MET A 99 14.48 -7.07 17.07
CA MET A 99 14.01 -6.51 15.80
C MET A 99 13.99 -4.98 15.82
N ARG A 100 13.63 -4.35 16.93
CA ARG A 100 13.70 -2.89 17.08
C ARG A 100 15.13 -2.38 16.91
N ASP A 101 16.12 -3.15 17.34
CA ASP A 101 17.51 -2.74 17.18
C ASP A 101 17.99 -2.79 15.73
N ARG A 102 17.46 -3.75 14.97
CA ARG A 102 17.89 -4.05 13.59
C ARG A 102 17.04 -3.40 12.51
N PHE A 103 15.80 -3.03 12.81
CA PHE A 103 14.87 -2.48 11.83
C PHE A 103 15.15 -1.01 11.55
N GLU A 104 15.19 -0.69 10.26
CA GLU A 104 15.22 0.70 9.78
C GLU A 104 13.89 1.03 9.12
N TRP A 105 13.12 1.94 9.73
CA TRP A 105 11.80 2.28 9.23
C TRP A 105 11.55 3.80 9.20
N PRO A 106 11.18 4.38 8.03
CA PRO A 106 10.96 5.81 7.93
C PRO A 106 9.86 6.31 8.88
N GLY A 107 10.13 7.43 9.56
CA GLY A 107 9.19 8.04 10.51
C GLY A 107 9.01 7.26 11.82
N TYR A 108 9.81 6.22 12.06
CA TYR A 108 9.81 5.51 13.32
C TYR A 108 11.15 5.71 14.02
N GLU A 109 11.19 6.64 14.97
CA GLU A 109 12.36 6.87 15.80
C GLU A 109 12.30 5.99 17.05
N LYS A 110 13.37 5.28 17.36
CA LYS A 110 13.42 4.39 18.53
C LYS A 110 13.12 5.13 19.85
N ALA A 111 13.50 6.41 19.92
CA ALA A 111 13.32 7.27 21.09
C ALA A 111 11.85 7.67 21.29
N SER A 112 11.09 7.91 20.23
CA SER A 112 9.70 8.36 20.32
C SER A 112 8.75 7.25 20.81
N THR A 113 9.02 5.99 20.50
CA THR A 113 8.20 4.87 20.99
C THR A 113 8.36 4.61 22.49
N LEU A 114 9.57 4.79 23.05
CA LEU A 114 9.81 4.62 24.49
C LEU A 114 9.17 5.73 25.33
N GLY A 115 8.92 6.90 24.73
CA GLY A 115 8.16 7.98 25.36
C GLY A 115 6.67 7.67 25.53
N LEU A 116 6.10 6.82 24.68
CA LEU A 116 4.68 6.43 24.70
C LEU A 116 4.43 5.11 25.45
N TYR A 117 5.38 4.18 25.39
CA TYR A 117 5.24 2.86 25.99
C TYR A 117 6.43 2.52 26.88
N LYS A 118 6.13 2.26 28.16
CA LYS A 118 7.11 1.70 29.12
C LYS A 118 7.67 0.34 28.65
N VAL A 119 6.87 -0.38 27.85
CA VAL A 119 7.16 -1.70 27.31
C VAL A 119 6.53 -1.80 25.93
N VAL A 120 7.32 -2.17 24.92
CA VAL A 120 6.84 -2.33 23.54
C VAL A 120 6.61 -3.82 23.26
N ASN A 121 5.37 -4.20 22.93
CA ASN A 121 5.06 -5.53 22.41
C ASN A 121 4.92 -5.47 20.87
N GLU A 122 4.74 -6.62 20.21
CA GLU A 122 4.69 -6.66 18.75
C GLU A 122 3.64 -5.71 18.12
N PRO A 123 2.37 -5.67 18.58
CA PRO A 123 1.39 -4.74 17.99
C PRO A 123 1.74 -3.27 18.21
N ASP A 124 2.53 -2.97 19.24
CA ASP A 124 3.01 -1.61 19.55
C ASP A 124 4.17 -1.19 18.62
N PHE A 125 4.85 -2.17 17.99
CA PHE A 125 5.86 -1.94 16.96
C PHE A 125 5.30 -2.24 15.57
N MET A 126 4.52 -1.29 15.05
CA MET A 126 3.76 -1.46 13.80
C MET A 126 4.59 -1.95 12.59
N PRO A 127 5.82 -1.45 12.32
CA PRO A 127 6.67 -1.99 11.25
C PRO A 127 6.90 -3.51 11.33
N LEU A 128 7.25 -4.02 12.51
CA LEU A 128 7.47 -5.45 12.73
C LEU A 128 6.18 -6.25 12.56
N HIS A 129 5.08 -5.75 13.14
CA HIS A 129 3.79 -6.42 13.02
C HIS A 129 3.34 -6.51 11.55
N PHE A 130 3.43 -5.42 10.80
CA PHE A 130 3.09 -5.37 9.38
C PHE A 130 3.89 -6.40 8.57
N ILE A 131 5.22 -6.40 8.73
CA ILE A 131 6.10 -7.33 8.00
C ILE A 131 5.83 -8.78 8.38
N ARG A 132 5.70 -9.07 9.69
CA ARG A 132 5.48 -10.44 10.16
C ARG A 132 4.14 -10.98 9.66
N VAL A 133 3.05 -10.22 9.77
CA VAL A 133 1.72 -10.63 9.32
C VAL A 133 1.73 -10.84 7.80
N THR A 134 2.32 -9.91 7.04
CA THR A 134 2.46 -10.04 5.58
C THR A 134 3.23 -11.31 5.20
N ALA A 135 4.41 -11.53 5.81
CA ALA A 135 5.24 -12.69 5.50
C ALA A 135 4.60 -14.02 5.92
N ALA A 136 3.87 -14.05 7.04
CA ALA A 136 3.10 -15.22 7.46
C ALA A 136 1.95 -15.52 6.50
N HIS A 137 1.18 -14.51 6.10
CA HIS A 137 0.09 -14.68 5.14
C HIS A 137 0.60 -15.07 3.74
N ALA A 138 1.80 -14.61 3.36
CA ALA A 138 2.48 -15.02 2.14
C ALA A 138 3.03 -16.46 2.19
N GLY A 139 2.91 -17.17 3.31
CA GLY A 139 3.48 -18.52 3.48
C GLY A 139 5.00 -18.56 3.58
N LEU A 140 5.64 -17.43 3.88
CA LEU A 140 7.09 -17.33 4.06
C LEU A 140 7.53 -17.69 5.49
N LEU A 141 6.62 -17.55 6.45
CA LEU A 141 6.80 -17.90 7.85
C LEU A 141 5.78 -18.98 8.26
N ARG A 142 6.21 -19.90 9.13
CA ARG A 142 5.36 -20.97 9.67
C ARG A 142 5.51 -21.08 11.18
N ARG A 143 4.39 -21.22 11.89
CA ARG A 143 4.39 -21.53 13.32
C ARG A 143 4.65 -23.02 13.55
N ARG A 144 5.57 -23.35 14.47
CA ARG A 144 5.86 -24.71 14.92
C ARG A 144 6.18 -24.66 16.42
N LYS A 145 5.48 -25.44 17.27
CA LYS A 145 5.81 -25.59 18.70
C LYS A 145 6.12 -24.27 19.45
N GLY A 146 5.34 -23.21 19.23
CA GLY A 146 5.53 -21.92 19.92
C GLY A 146 6.66 -21.04 19.37
N VAL A 147 7.25 -21.40 18.23
CA VAL A 147 8.21 -20.57 17.48
C VAL A 147 7.71 -20.30 16.07
N LEU A 148 8.23 -19.25 15.46
CA LEU A 148 8.02 -18.88 14.06
C LEU A 148 9.32 -19.14 13.28
N THR A 149 9.24 -19.98 12.25
CA THR A 149 10.38 -20.35 11.42
C THR A 149 10.14 -20.07 9.96
N THR A 150 11.20 -19.80 9.22
CA THR A 150 11.16 -19.59 7.77
C THR A 150 10.80 -20.88 7.02
N THR A 151 9.95 -20.79 6.00
CA THR A 151 9.57 -21.94 5.16
C THR A 151 10.68 -22.29 4.17
N PRO A 152 10.68 -23.51 3.57
CA PRO A 152 11.67 -23.87 2.55
C PRO A 152 11.68 -22.88 1.37
N ALA A 153 10.50 -22.43 0.92
CA ALA A 153 10.37 -21.46 -0.17
C ALA A 153 11.02 -20.11 0.20
N ALA A 154 10.80 -19.62 1.43
CA ALA A 154 11.43 -18.39 1.89
C ALA A 154 12.95 -18.55 2.07
N ARG A 155 13.43 -19.71 2.54
CA ARG A 155 14.87 -19.98 2.64
C ARG A 155 15.55 -19.96 1.27
N GLU A 156 14.90 -20.50 0.25
CA GLU A 156 15.38 -20.47 -1.13
C GLU A 156 15.45 -19.05 -1.70
N LEU A 157 14.43 -18.22 -1.43
CA LEU A 157 14.45 -16.82 -1.84
C LEU A 157 15.63 -16.06 -1.22
N LEU A 158 15.95 -16.33 0.06
CA LEU A 158 17.07 -15.70 0.76
C LEU A 158 18.42 -16.20 0.25
N SER A 159 18.61 -17.52 0.12
CA SER A 159 19.90 -18.12 -0.29
C SER A 159 20.31 -17.70 -1.70
N GLN A 160 19.34 -17.57 -2.60
CA GLN A 160 19.55 -17.11 -3.98
C GLN A 160 19.47 -15.60 -4.14
N GLN A 161 19.28 -14.84 -3.05
CA GLN A 161 19.14 -13.38 -3.07
C GLN A 161 18.07 -12.90 -4.06
N ARG A 162 16.95 -13.62 -4.16
CA ARG A 162 15.82 -13.33 -5.07
C ARG A 162 14.91 -12.25 -4.47
N PHE A 163 15.47 -11.06 -4.29
CA PHE A 163 14.80 -9.93 -3.63
C PHE A 163 13.62 -9.38 -4.42
N GLY A 164 13.71 -9.36 -5.75
CA GLY A 164 12.62 -8.95 -6.62
C GLY A 164 11.36 -9.82 -6.48
N PRO A 165 11.46 -11.15 -6.66
CA PRO A 165 10.36 -12.07 -6.34
C PRO A 165 9.86 -11.96 -4.90
N LEU A 166 10.74 -11.77 -3.91
CA LEU A 166 10.34 -11.59 -2.51
C LEU A 166 9.48 -10.32 -2.33
N GLN A 167 9.90 -9.18 -2.88
CA GLN A 167 9.11 -7.95 -2.84
C GLN A 167 7.78 -8.10 -3.57
N ALA A 168 7.75 -8.74 -4.73
CA ALA A 168 6.52 -9.01 -5.47
C ALA A 168 5.51 -9.83 -4.64
N ILE A 169 5.98 -10.88 -3.95
CA ILE A 169 5.14 -11.70 -3.06
C ILE A 169 4.60 -10.90 -1.88
N LEU A 170 5.46 -10.10 -1.23
CA LEU A 170 5.07 -9.29 -0.07
C LEU A 170 4.08 -8.19 -0.47
N PHE A 171 4.36 -7.48 -1.56
CA PHE A 171 3.50 -6.43 -2.11
C PHE A 171 2.12 -6.96 -2.49
N HIS A 172 2.09 -8.05 -3.26
CA HIS A 172 0.86 -8.71 -3.65
C HIS A 172 0.04 -9.14 -2.44
N THR A 173 0.69 -9.78 -1.46
CA THR A 173 0.03 -10.22 -0.24
C THR A 173 -0.52 -9.05 0.55
N ALA A 174 0.25 -7.97 0.71
CA ALA A 174 -0.16 -6.80 1.48
C ALA A 174 -1.40 -6.13 0.89
N LEU A 175 -1.44 -5.90 -0.44
CA LEU A 175 -2.53 -5.14 -1.06
C LEU A 175 -3.78 -5.95 -1.38
N TRP A 176 -3.66 -7.25 -1.66
CA TRP A 176 -4.82 -8.08 -2.06
C TRP A 176 -5.28 -9.09 -1.01
N ARG A 177 -4.41 -9.49 -0.07
CA ARG A 177 -4.70 -10.63 0.82
C ARG A 177 -4.77 -10.27 2.29
N LEU A 178 -4.18 -9.15 2.70
CA LEU A 178 -4.40 -8.62 4.05
C LEU A 178 -5.65 -7.76 4.09
N ASP A 179 -6.31 -7.71 5.24
CA ASP A 179 -7.31 -6.69 5.52
C ASP A 179 -6.60 -5.39 5.92
N LEU A 180 -6.57 -4.42 5.01
CA LEU A 180 -5.94 -3.13 5.26
C LEU A 180 -6.78 -2.21 6.15
N SER A 181 -8.03 -2.58 6.46
CA SER A 181 -8.90 -1.81 7.36
C SER A 181 -8.28 -1.64 8.74
N TYR A 182 -7.56 -2.68 9.20
CA TYR A 182 -6.83 -2.71 10.47
C TYR A 182 -5.85 -1.54 10.61
N PHE A 183 -5.08 -1.24 9.56
CA PHE A 183 -4.10 -0.15 9.56
C PHE A 183 -4.74 1.23 9.46
N GLY A 184 -5.95 1.32 8.90
CA GLY A 184 -6.79 2.52 8.89
C GLY A 184 -7.75 2.63 10.08
N ARG A 185 -7.53 1.86 11.16
CA ARG A 185 -8.39 1.82 12.38
C ARG A 185 -9.89 1.61 12.08
N GLY A 186 -10.20 0.83 11.04
CA GLY A 186 -11.57 0.53 10.61
C GLY A 186 -12.33 1.67 9.94
N LEU A 187 -11.71 2.84 9.73
CA LEU A 187 -12.35 4.00 9.08
C LEU A 187 -12.81 3.66 7.65
N LEU A 188 -14.08 3.83 7.28
CA LEU A 188 -14.56 3.52 5.92
C LEU A 188 -14.35 2.05 5.47
N GLY A 189 -14.43 1.10 6.39
CA GLY A 189 -14.39 -0.33 6.08
C GLY A 189 -13.13 -0.75 5.30
N SER A 190 -13.32 -1.45 4.17
CA SER A 190 -12.24 -1.89 3.29
C SER A 190 -11.88 -0.89 2.18
N TRP A 191 -12.51 0.29 2.13
CA TRP A 191 -12.23 1.27 1.07
C TRP A 191 -10.78 1.81 1.17
N PRO A 192 -10.05 2.01 0.05
CA PRO A 192 -10.41 1.75 -1.35
C PRO A 192 -9.91 0.39 -1.88
N GLN A 193 -9.65 -0.60 -1.00
CA GLN A 193 -8.92 -1.81 -1.34
C GLN A 193 -9.59 -2.67 -2.42
N GLY A 194 -10.92 -2.67 -2.50
CA GLY A 194 -11.66 -3.39 -3.55
C GLY A 194 -11.37 -2.92 -4.98
N ASP A 195 -10.92 -1.67 -5.13
CA ASP A 195 -10.57 -1.05 -6.41
C ASP A 195 -9.05 -0.80 -6.52
N ILE A 196 -8.22 -1.52 -5.75
CA ILE A 196 -6.79 -1.20 -5.62
C ILE A 196 -6.03 -1.18 -6.95
N GLY A 197 -6.38 -2.03 -7.93
CA GLY A 197 -5.73 -1.97 -9.25
C GLY A 197 -6.08 -0.69 -10.03
N ILE A 198 -7.30 -0.16 -9.87
CA ILE A 198 -7.71 1.14 -10.45
C ILE A 198 -6.95 2.28 -9.76
N VAL A 199 -6.82 2.19 -8.43
CA VAL A 199 -6.05 3.16 -7.63
C VAL A 199 -4.59 3.19 -8.06
N LEU A 200 -3.96 2.02 -8.21
CA LEU A 200 -2.56 1.92 -8.64
C LEU A 200 -2.36 2.46 -10.06
N TRP A 201 -3.26 2.15 -11.00
CA TRP A 201 -3.19 2.71 -12.34
C TRP A 201 -3.34 4.23 -12.31
N SER A 202 -4.29 4.75 -11.54
CA SER A 202 -4.54 6.18 -11.43
C SER A 202 -3.34 6.91 -10.82
N LEU A 203 -2.70 6.33 -9.79
CA LEU A 203 -1.45 6.85 -9.21
C LEU A 203 -0.31 6.88 -10.22
N ALA A 204 -0.23 5.91 -11.13
CA ALA A 204 0.76 5.89 -12.20
C ALA A 204 0.68 7.15 -13.08
N VAL A 205 -0.53 7.70 -13.27
CA VAL A 205 -0.79 8.89 -14.08
C VAL A 205 -0.79 10.17 -13.24
N ALA A 206 -1.31 10.12 -12.00
CA ALA A 206 -1.57 11.30 -11.17
C ALA A 206 -0.40 11.71 -10.27
N ALA A 207 0.42 10.76 -9.82
CA ALA A 207 1.47 11.01 -8.82
C ALA A 207 2.86 11.30 -9.44
N TRP A 208 2.91 11.88 -10.65
CA TRP A 208 4.19 12.22 -11.31
C TRP A 208 4.92 13.39 -10.64
N ASP A 209 4.19 14.24 -9.91
CA ASP A 209 4.73 15.32 -9.07
C ASP A 209 4.22 15.17 -7.62
N TRP A 210 4.70 16.00 -6.71
CA TRP A 210 4.26 16.06 -5.32
C TRP A 210 2.78 16.43 -5.23
N GLN A 211 1.97 15.55 -4.62
CA GLN A 211 0.54 15.74 -4.42
C GLN A 211 0.15 15.43 -2.97
N THR A 212 -0.90 16.09 -2.48
CA THR A 212 -1.47 15.80 -1.16
C THR A 212 -2.28 14.49 -1.18
N PRO A 213 -2.41 13.79 -0.04
CA PRO A 213 -3.35 12.67 0.11
C PRO A 213 -4.78 13.04 -0.32
N GLU A 214 -5.18 14.29 -0.03
CA GLU A 214 -6.45 14.88 -0.41
C GLU A 214 -6.72 14.87 -1.91
N ARG A 215 -5.70 15.27 -2.68
CA ARG A 215 -5.83 15.34 -4.12
C ARG A 215 -5.72 13.95 -4.74
N LEU A 216 -4.82 13.11 -4.24
CA LEU A 216 -4.64 11.75 -4.75
C LEU A 216 -5.85 10.85 -4.47
N SER A 217 -6.49 10.96 -3.31
CA SER A 217 -7.70 10.17 -2.98
C SER A 217 -8.81 10.42 -4.01
N ARG A 218 -9.04 11.67 -4.39
CA ARG A 218 -10.04 12.10 -5.39
C ARG A 218 -9.67 11.73 -6.82
N LEU A 219 -8.39 11.86 -7.17
CA LEU A 219 -7.90 11.49 -8.50
C LEU A 219 -7.93 9.97 -8.72
N CYS A 220 -7.72 9.17 -7.67
CA CYS A 220 -7.37 7.77 -7.83
C CYS A 220 -8.40 6.76 -7.32
N ALA A 221 -9.26 7.14 -6.37
CA ALA A 221 -10.24 6.21 -5.82
C ALA A 221 -11.65 6.45 -6.38
N VAL A 222 -12.43 5.38 -6.49
CA VAL A 222 -13.86 5.46 -6.73
C VAL A 222 -14.54 5.73 -5.38
N PRO A 223 -15.29 6.82 -5.22
CA PRO A 223 -15.93 7.11 -3.94
C PRO A 223 -17.12 6.19 -3.66
N THR A 224 -17.43 6.02 -2.37
CA THR A 224 -18.69 5.45 -1.89
C THR A 224 -19.50 6.53 -1.18
N ALA A 225 -20.78 6.26 -0.89
CA ALA A 225 -21.63 7.19 -0.13
C ALA A 225 -21.03 7.59 1.22
N GLU A 226 -20.39 6.65 1.93
CA GLU A 226 -19.73 6.93 3.22
C GLU A 226 -18.50 7.83 3.09
N VAL A 227 -17.79 7.76 1.96
CA VAL A 227 -16.58 8.57 1.69
C VAL A 227 -16.96 10.02 1.42
N VAL A 228 -18.04 10.25 0.67
CA VAL A 228 -18.48 11.60 0.25
C VAL A 228 -19.40 12.28 1.26
N GLU A 229 -19.81 11.56 2.31
CA GLU A 229 -20.63 12.12 3.38
C GLU A 229 -19.87 13.28 4.07
N PRO A 230 -20.46 14.49 4.10
CA PRO A 230 -19.82 15.66 4.69
C PRO A 230 -19.45 15.46 6.15
N GLY A 231 -18.31 15.99 6.56
CA GLY A 231 -17.83 15.86 7.94
C GLY A 231 -16.72 16.86 8.26
N ILE A 232 -16.41 16.96 9.56
CA ILE A 232 -15.37 17.86 10.06
C ILE A 232 -13.97 17.45 9.58
N TRP A 233 -13.77 16.16 9.35
CA TRP A 233 -12.50 15.57 8.92
C TRP A 233 -12.66 14.94 7.54
N ASP A 234 -11.65 15.10 6.69
CA ASP A 234 -11.57 14.36 5.43
C ASP A 234 -11.20 12.89 5.67
N ARG A 235 -12.22 12.09 5.99
CA ARG A 235 -12.10 10.66 6.27
C ARG A 235 -11.52 9.89 5.08
N GLY A 236 -11.89 10.28 3.86
CA GLY A 236 -11.43 9.65 2.63
C GLY A 236 -9.92 9.78 2.48
N SER A 237 -9.40 10.98 2.67
CA SER A 237 -7.96 11.22 2.53
C SER A 237 -7.13 10.54 3.61
N LEU A 238 -7.61 10.52 4.85
CA LEU A 238 -6.97 9.79 5.95
C LEU A 238 -6.93 8.27 5.71
N ALA A 239 -8.05 7.68 5.27
CA ALA A 239 -8.11 6.25 4.97
C ALA A 239 -7.25 5.90 3.74
N PHE A 240 -7.27 6.73 2.70
CA PHE A 240 -6.47 6.55 1.49
C PHE A 240 -4.97 6.62 1.79
N GLU A 241 -4.54 7.56 2.62
CA GLU A 241 -3.14 7.67 3.02
C GLU A 241 -2.68 6.42 3.79
N ALA A 242 -3.42 6.03 4.83
CA ALA A 242 -3.06 4.91 5.69
C ALA A 242 -3.03 3.55 4.95
N ARG A 243 -3.89 3.38 3.94
CA ARG A 243 -4.08 2.07 3.27
C ARG A 243 -3.44 1.96 1.90
N VAL A 244 -3.13 3.08 1.26
CA VAL A 244 -2.55 3.11 -0.07
C VAL A 244 -1.21 3.81 -0.05
N LEU A 245 -1.18 5.12 0.23
CA LEU A 245 0.03 5.91 0.06
C LEU A 245 1.15 5.47 0.99
N GLN A 246 0.85 5.23 2.26
CA GLN A 246 1.82 4.81 3.26
C GLN A 246 2.38 3.40 2.97
N PRO A 247 1.58 2.36 2.68
CA PRO A 247 2.12 1.09 2.21
C PRO A 247 2.98 1.22 0.95
N LEU A 248 2.55 1.98 -0.06
CA LEU A 248 3.34 2.16 -1.29
C LEU A 248 4.67 2.88 -1.04
N PHE A 249 4.69 3.86 -0.14
CA PHE A 249 5.92 4.47 0.35
C PHE A 249 6.83 3.45 1.05
N TRP A 250 6.28 2.58 1.90
CA TRP A 250 7.05 1.53 2.57
C TRP A 250 7.60 0.46 1.62
N PHE A 251 6.96 0.25 0.47
CA PHE A 251 7.47 -0.60 -0.61
C PHE A 251 8.46 0.12 -1.55
N GLY A 252 8.75 1.41 -1.32
CA GLY A 252 9.64 2.21 -2.16
C GLY A 252 9.03 2.63 -3.51
N LEU A 253 7.71 2.47 -3.67
CA LEU A 253 7.00 2.84 -4.90
C LEU A 253 6.60 4.33 -4.91
N LEU A 254 6.48 4.93 -3.72
CA LEU A 254 6.29 6.37 -3.56
C LEU A 254 7.42 6.96 -2.71
N GLU A 255 7.69 8.24 -2.89
CA GLU A 255 8.44 9.06 -1.95
C GLU A 255 7.47 9.92 -1.14
N ARG A 256 7.89 10.29 0.07
CA ARG A 256 7.13 11.19 0.94
C ARG A 256 7.99 12.38 1.33
N SER A 257 7.45 13.58 1.13
CA SER A 257 7.97 14.83 1.70
C SER A 257 7.04 15.29 2.81
N ALA A 258 7.59 15.93 3.84
CA ALA A 258 6.81 16.60 4.86
C ALA A 258 7.07 18.10 4.74
N GLU A 259 6.03 18.87 4.42
CA GLU A 259 6.07 20.31 4.50
C GLU A 259 5.41 20.75 5.81
N LYS A 260 6.04 21.69 6.53
CA LYS A 260 5.40 22.30 7.69
C LYS A 260 4.19 23.08 7.21
N SER A 261 3.01 22.80 7.76
CA SER A 261 1.82 23.61 7.47
C SER A 261 2.09 25.07 7.85
N GLN A 262 1.76 25.99 6.95
CA GLN A 262 1.87 27.43 7.20
C GLN A 262 0.86 27.92 8.24
N THR A 263 -0.22 27.15 8.50
CA THR A 263 -1.34 27.55 9.37
C THR A 263 -1.34 26.85 10.72
N HIS A 264 -0.72 25.68 10.83
CA HIS A 264 -0.64 24.92 12.08
C HIS A 264 0.75 24.31 12.25
N GLU A 265 1.55 24.85 13.17
CA GLU A 265 2.92 24.38 13.47
C GLU A 265 3.00 22.88 13.83
N TRP A 266 1.87 22.26 14.20
CA TRP A 266 1.77 20.88 14.65
C TRP A 266 1.22 19.90 13.59
N VAL A 267 0.88 20.38 12.39
CA VAL A 267 0.37 19.54 11.30
C VAL A 267 1.36 19.54 10.14
N GLU A 268 2.09 18.45 9.98
CA GLU A 268 2.88 18.22 8.77
C GLU A 268 1.95 17.84 7.63
N THR A 269 2.04 18.54 6.50
CA THR A 269 1.35 18.14 5.28
C THR A 269 2.26 17.15 4.56
N HIS A 270 1.85 15.89 4.51
CA HIS A 270 2.54 14.91 3.70
C HIS A 270 2.25 15.16 2.23
N LEU A 271 3.29 15.12 1.41
CA LEU A 271 3.22 15.11 -0.04
C LEU A 271 3.80 13.81 -0.56
N TYR A 272 3.18 13.27 -1.61
CA TYR A 272 3.58 12.01 -2.22
C TYR A 272 3.80 12.17 -3.72
N ARG A 273 4.81 11.49 -4.25
CA ARG A 273 5.02 11.29 -5.69
C ARG A 273 5.55 9.88 -5.96
N LYS A 274 5.37 9.37 -7.16
CA LYS A 274 5.86 8.05 -7.57
C LYS A 274 7.38 8.05 -7.79
N THR A 275 8.01 6.94 -7.45
CA THR A 275 9.43 6.70 -7.78
C THR A 275 9.56 6.11 -9.18
N PRO A 276 10.74 6.12 -9.80
CA PRO A 276 11.01 5.34 -11.02
C PRO A 276 10.80 3.83 -10.84
N LEU A 277 10.85 3.33 -9.60
CA LEU A 277 10.55 1.93 -9.30
C LEU A 277 9.06 1.63 -9.51
N PHE A 278 8.15 2.57 -9.23
CA PHE A 278 6.71 2.39 -9.49
C PHE A 278 6.44 1.90 -10.92
N ASP A 279 6.95 2.63 -11.91
CA ASP A 279 6.69 2.34 -13.33
C ASP A 279 7.39 1.07 -13.84
N ARG A 280 8.46 0.63 -13.17
CA ARG A 280 9.14 -0.64 -13.49
C ARG A 280 8.47 -1.84 -12.82
N PHE A 281 8.02 -1.65 -11.59
CA PHE A 281 7.43 -2.70 -10.77
C PHE A 281 5.96 -2.97 -11.12
N LEU A 282 5.19 -1.95 -11.47
CA LEU A 282 3.79 -2.08 -11.87
C LEU A 282 3.65 -1.83 -13.36
N LYS A 283 3.15 -2.84 -14.08
CA LYS A 283 2.89 -2.76 -15.53
C LYS A 283 1.41 -2.83 -15.78
N PHE A 284 0.92 -1.88 -16.57
CA PHE A 284 -0.49 -1.77 -16.91
C PHE A 284 -0.69 -2.04 -18.39
N ASP A 285 -1.73 -2.80 -18.72
CA ASP A 285 -2.18 -3.09 -20.08
C ASP A 285 -3.67 -2.75 -20.15
N VAL A 286 -3.97 -1.52 -20.57
CA VAL A 286 -5.32 -0.94 -20.51
C VAL A 286 -5.61 -0.15 -21.78
N GLU A 287 -6.89 -0.10 -22.12
CA GLU A 287 -7.44 0.71 -23.20
C GLU A 287 -8.11 1.97 -22.63
N PHE A 288 -8.13 3.01 -23.47
CA PHE A 288 -8.69 4.31 -23.15
C PHE A 288 -9.99 4.52 -23.90
N THR A 289 -10.87 5.35 -23.33
CA THR A 289 -12.08 5.78 -24.03
C THR A 289 -11.68 6.63 -25.26
N THR A 290 -11.86 6.10 -26.47
CA THR A 290 -11.60 6.86 -27.70
C THR A 290 -12.66 7.95 -27.87
N CYS A 291 -12.22 9.18 -28.06
CA CYS A 291 -13.08 10.23 -28.62
C CYS A 291 -13.27 9.91 -30.10
N SER A 292 -14.38 9.27 -30.46
CA SER A 292 -14.82 9.25 -31.85
C SER A 292 -15.15 10.68 -32.25
N GLY A 293 -14.23 11.35 -32.92
CA GLY A 293 -14.46 12.66 -33.51
C GLY A 293 -15.68 12.62 -34.43
N ALA A 294 -16.44 13.71 -34.41
CA ALA A 294 -17.53 13.97 -35.34
C ALA A 294 -17.06 13.66 -36.76
N GLY A 295 -17.70 12.67 -37.40
CA GLY A 295 -17.56 12.43 -38.82
C GLY A 295 -18.03 13.68 -39.55
N SER A 296 -17.10 14.31 -40.26
CA SER A 296 -17.36 15.27 -41.31
C SER A 296 -18.31 14.67 -42.35
N ALA A 297 -19.48 15.29 -42.51
CA ALA A 297 -20.20 15.43 -43.77
C ALA A 297 -21.08 16.68 -43.67
#